data_AF-A0A517NBP8-F1
#
_entry.id   AF-A0A517NBP8-F1
#
_cell.length_a   1.000
_cell.length_b   1.000
_cell.length_c   1.000
_cell.angle_alpha   90.00
_cell.angle_beta   90.00
_cell.angle_gamma   90.00
#
_symmetry.space_group_name_H-M   'P 1'
#
loop_
_entity.id
_entity.type
_entity.pdbx_description
1 polymer ?
#
loop_
_entity_poly.entity_id
_entity_poly.type
_entity_poly.pdbx_seq_one_letter_code
_entity_poly.pdbx_strand_id
1 'polypeptide(L)'
;MDTTPKGAGSVTKYLFPKRLIHPVGVAADTLPWMRVLGYGAVDTGPLRPDDVSFRSDPDRFASSNQVAETTIPEFTDHIRFSFKRTKQTMAKKTIDQVDVAGKKVLMRVDFNVPLDENQNVTDDRRVRMALPSIKSVVDRGGQLILISHLGRPAGTGFESKFSLAPAAKALSELLGKPVAMASDTVEDDAKAKVAALQDGGVVVLENLRFNSGEKKGCAEFAGKLAAMADIYCNDAFGTCHRSDASMVAVPEAMAGKPRVVGHLVAREIQYLSDAISKPGRPFVAILGGAKVSDKINVINNLLGICDTVLIGGAMAYTFSLAQGGKIGDSLVEKDKVELAKELIEKGGDKLMLPVDTHCGDDFGNIAGCNKKVVPAGQIPDGMEGLDIGPETAKLYAEVIKKAKTIVWNGPMGVFEKPPMDAGTKAVAQAVADSDSISIIGGGDSAAAVDQLGFADQVSHVSTGGGASLAMLEGQAFAAVDLLDEA
;
A
#
# COMPACT_ATOMS: atom_id res chain seq x y z
N MET A 1 -6.02 61.60 35.71
CA MET A 1 -4.87 61.99 34.87
C MET A 1 -4.36 60.70 34.24
N ASP A 2 -5.11 60.03 33.36
CA ASP A 2 -5.79 60.53 32.15
C ASP A 2 -4.81 61.15 31.15
N THR A 3 -4.49 60.39 30.09
CA THR A 3 -4.74 60.75 28.68
C THR A 3 -4.48 59.54 27.77
N THR A 4 -5.49 59.10 27.01
CA THR A 4 -5.26 58.38 25.74
C THR A 4 -4.93 59.39 24.63
N PRO A 5 -4.36 59.01 23.46
CA PRO A 5 -5.27 58.76 22.33
C PRO A 5 -4.78 57.84 21.17
N LYS A 6 -5.78 57.39 20.38
CA LYS A 6 -5.77 57.09 18.91
C LYS A 6 -5.00 55.87 18.37
N GLY A 7 -5.74 55.04 17.62
CA GLY A 7 -5.21 54.09 16.65
C GLY A 7 -5.43 54.54 15.20
N ALA A 8 -4.97 53.72 14.25
CA ALA A 8 -5.29 53.80 12.83
C ALA A 8 -5.31 52.39 12.24
N GLY A 9 -6.31 52.07 11.43
CA GLY A 9 -6.39 50.78 10.73
C GLY A 9 -5.73 50.84 9.35
N SER A 10 -5.23 49.70 8.85
CA SER A 10 -4.83 49.52 7.46
C SER A 10 -5.58 48.34 6.84
N VAL A 11 -6.34 48.64 5.77
CA VAL A 11 -7.07 47.63 4.99
C VAL A 11 -6.14 47.11 3.89
N THR A 12 -5.67 45.88 4.02
CA THR A 12 -4.86 45.23 2.98
C THR A 12 -5.77 44.39 2.07
N LYS A 13 -5.94 44.83 0.82
CA LYS A 13 -6.70 44.10 -0.21
C LYS A 13 -5.94 42.85 -0.64
N TYR A 14 -6.55 41.67 -0.49
CA TYR A 14 -6.09 40.47 -1.17
C TYR A 14 -6.49 40.50 -2.65
N LEU A 15 -5.49 40.53 -3.53
CA LEU A 15 -5.65 40.45 -4.98
C LEU A 15 -5.47 38.99 -5.44
N PHE A 16 -6.53 38.39 -5.98
CA PHE A 16 -6.45 37.10 -6.67
C PHE A 16 -5.66 37.22 -7.99
N PRO A 17 -4.72 36.32 -8.29
CA PRO A 17 -4.16 36.21 -9.64
C PRO A 17 -5.20 35.60 -10.59
N LYS A 18 -5.61 36.37 -11.61
CA LYS A 18 -6.51 35.91 -12.68
C LYS A 18 -5.80 34.92 -13.60
N ARG A 19 -6.58 33.99 -14.16
CA ARG A 19 -6.22 33.14 -15.32
C ARG A 19 -5.63 33.99 -16.45
N LEU A 20 -4.49 33.56 -16.99
CA LEU A 20 -4.01 33.97 -18.30
C LEU A 20 -4.32 32.86 -19.31
N ILE A 21 -5.17 33.18 -20.28
CA ILE A 21 -5.41 32.36 -21.47
C ILE A 21 -4.65 33.06 -22.60
N HIS A 22 -3.77 32.33 -23.30
CA HIS A 22 -3.36 32.69 -24.66
C HIS A 22 -3.48 31.46 -25.57
N PRO A 23 -3.98 31.62 -26.81
CA PRO A 23 -4.24 30.52 -27.74
C PRO A 23 -3.08 30.28 -28.72
N VAL A 24 -3.34 29.42 -29.72
CA VAL A 24 -2.57 29.10 -30.94
C VAL A 24 -1.61 27.90 -30.81
N GLY A 25 -1.73 26.95 -31.74
CA GLY A 25 -0.74 25.90 -31.96
C GLY A 25 -1.30 24.51 -32.32
N VAL A 26 -2.06 24.39 -33.42
CA VAL A 26 -2.33 23.06 -34.01
C VAL A 26 -1.11 22.67 -34.84
N ALA A 27 -0.37 21.64 -34.41
CA ALA A 27 0.63 20.94 -35.20
C ALA A 27 0.56 19.44 -34.86
N ALA A 28 0.31 18.60 -35.87
CA ALA A 28 0.19 17.16 -35.71
C ALA A 28 1.47 16.49 -36.22
N ASP A 29 2.42 16.24 -35.31
CA ASP A 29 3.63 15.48 -35.60
C ASP A 29 3.50 14.04 -35.09
N THR A 30 3.09 13.13 -35.99
CA THR A 30 3.13 11.68 -35.75
C THR A 30 4.57 11.17 -35.90
N LEU A 31 5.14 10.66 -34.81
CA LEU A 31 6.46 10.03 -34.78
C LEU A 31 6.53 8.79 -35.70
N PRO A 32 7.49 8.73 -36.65
CA PRO A 32 7.67 7.57 -37.52
C PRO A 32 8.70 6.59 -36.94
N TRP A 33 8.27 5.41 -36.49
CA TRP A 33 9.20 4.29 -36.24
C TRP A 33 8.53 2.92 -36.45
N MET A 34 8.51 2.42 -37.69
CA MET A 34 8.47 0.96 -37.95
C MET A 34 8.87 0.62 -39.38
N ARG A 35 9.54 -0.54 -39.52
CA ARG A 35 10.02 -1.23 -40.74
C ARG A 35 11.26 -0.65 -41.45
N VAL A 36 12.33 -1.44 -41.47
CA VAL A 36 12.89 -2.06 -42.70
C VAL A 36 13.27 -3.52 -42.38
N LEU A 37 13.27 -4.37 -43.42
CA LEU A 37 13.45 -5.84 -43.47
C LEU A 37 12.14 -6.63 -43.28
N GLY A 38 11.56 -7.28 -44.29
CA GLY A 38 11.90 -7.36 -45.72
C GLY A 38 11.38 -8.69 -46.32
N TYR A 39 10.90 -8.65 -47.58
CA TYR A 39 10.34 -9.75 -48.39
C TYR A 39 8.88 -10.19 -48.16
N GLY A 40 8.20 -10.47 -49.30
CA GLY A 40 7.04 -11.37 -49.39
C GLY A 40 5.68 -10.71 -49.66
N ALA A 41 5.36 -10.42 -50.93
CA ALA A 41 4.01 -10.05 -51.36
C ALA A 41 3.42 -11.11 -52.30
N VAL A 42 2.15 -11.48 -52.11
CA VAL A 42 1.30 -12.19 -53.10
C VAL A 42 -0.17 -11.78 -52.88
N ASP A 43 -0.96 -11.74 -53.96
CA ASP A 43 -2.36 -11.26 -54.06
C ASP A 43 -3.06 -12.07 -55.20
N THR A 44 -4.39 -12.14 -55.41
CA THR A 44 -5.54 -11.36 -54.91
C THR A 44 -6.83 -12.22 -54.85
N GLY A 45 -7.79 -11.86 -53.99
CA GLY A 45 -9.23 -11.93 -54.37
C GLY A 45 -10.17 -12.88 -53.60
N PRO A 46 -11.52 -12.70 -53.73
CA PRO A 46 -12.50 -13.16 -52.71
C PRO A 46 -13.72 -13.96 -53.23
N LEU A 47 -14.58 -14.42 -52.29
CA LEU A 47 -16.08 -14.55 -52.31
C LEU A 47 -16.66 -15.88 -51.76
N ARG A 48 -17.91 -15.80 -51.24
CA ARG A 48 -18.82 -16.85 -50.72
C ARG A 48 -19.88 -17.21 -51.83
N PRO A 49 -21.00 -17.98 -51.66
CA PRO A 49 -21.62 -18.59 -50.46
C PRO A 49 -22.32 -20.00 -50.61
N ASP A 50 -22.85 -20.49 -49.47
CA ASP A 50 -24.06 -21.31 -49.16
C ASP A 50 -24.72 -22.28 -50.18
N ASP A 51 -25.14 -23.49 -49.75
CA ASP A 51 -26.59 -23.87 -49.65
C ASP A 51 -26.89 -25.25 -48.98
N VAL A 52 -28.17 -25.53 -48.66
CA VAL A 52 -28.69 -26.64 -47.81
C VAL A 52 -29.75 -27.51 -48.51
N SER A 53 -29.87 -28.83 -48.21
CA SER A 53 -31.15 -29.57 -48.33
C SER A 53 -31.22 -30.91 -47.55
N PHE A 54 -32.45 -31.37 -47.23
CA PHE A 54 -32.80 -32.52 -46.37
C PHE A 54 -34.01 -33.29 -46.93
N ARG A 55 -34.07 -34.64 -46.78
CA ARG A 55 -35.25 -35.58 -46.83
C ARG A 55 -34.75 -37.04 -47.07
N SER A 56 -35.39 -38.16 -46.68
CA SER A 56 -36.34 -38.51 -45.59
C SER A 56 -36.73 -40.02 -45.69
N ASP A 57 -36.50 -40.84 -44.64
CA ASP A 57 -37.25 -42.05 -44.17
C ASP A 57 -37.61 -43.25 -45.12
N PRO A 58 -38.00 -44.45 -44.61
CA PRO A 58 -37.38 -45.28 -43.54
C PRO A 58 -37.37 -46.81 -43.88
N ASP A 59 -37.29 -47.69 -42.86
CA ASP A 59 -37.61 -49.16 -42.83
C ASP A 59 -36.59 -50.24 -43.33
N ARG A 60 -35.81 -50.84 -42.41
CA ARG A 60 -36.01 -52.23 -41.87
C ARG A 60 -34.80 -52.86 -41.12
N PHE A 61 -35.06 -53.23 -39.85
CA PHE A 61 -34.65 -54.43 -39.09
C PHE A 61 -33.17 -54.92 -38.92
N ALA A 62 -32.86 -55.15 -37.63
CA ALA A 62 -32.13 -56.31 -37.05
C ALA A 62 -30.58 -56.32 -36.90
N SER A 63 -30.15 -55.79 -35.75
CA SER A 63 -29.20 -56.42 -34.80
C SER A 63 -27.83 -56.96 -35.26
N SER A 64 -26.74 -56.21 -34.94
CA SER A 64 -25.57 -56.76 -34.22
C SER A 64 -24.65 -55.63 -33.71
N ASN A 65 -23.89 -55.92 -32.64
CA ASN A 65 -23.03 -54.98 -31.90
C ASN A 65 -22.04 -54.16 -32.78
N GLN A 66 -22.02 -52.82 -32.66
CA GLN A 66 -20.88 -52.04 -32.09
C GLN A 66 -21.00 -50.51 -32.31
N VAL A 67 -20.86 -49.77 -31.20
CA VAL A 67 -20.34 -48.38 -31.09
C VAL A 67 -21.17 -47.22 -31.66
N ALA A 68 -21.09 -46.09 -30.94
CA ALA A 68 -21.56 -44.74 -31.25
C ALA A 68 -23.08 -44.50 -31.14
N GLU A 69 -23.46 -43.73 -30.12
CA GLU A 69 -24.48 -42.71 -30.31
C GLU A 69 -24.08 -41.42 -29.58
N THR A 70 -23.99 -40.35 -30.37
CA THR A 70 -23.58 -39.01 -29.96
C THR A 70 -24.79 -38.26 -29.41
N THR A 71 -24.78 -37.85 -28.14
CA THR A 71 -25.79 -36.89 -27.66
C THR A 71 -25.34 -35.46 -27.98
N ILE A 72 -26.25 -34.69 -28.56
CA ILE A 72 -26.05 -33.30 -29.03
C ILE A 72 -25.86 -32.37 -27.81
N PRO A 73 -24.97 -31.34 -27.88
CA PRO A 73 -24.44 -30.72 -26.66
C PRO A 73 -25.41 -29.75 -25.98
N GLU A 74 -25.65 -29.99 -24.69
CA GLU A 74 -26.08 -28.92 -23.79
C GLU A 74 -24.91 -27.96 -23.53
N PHE A 75 -25.11 -26.69 -23.86
CA PHE A 75 -24.13 -25.62 -23.68
C PHE A 75 -24.09 -25.17 -22.21
N THR A 76 -23.59 -26.03 -21.32
CA THR A 76 -23.13 -25.62 -19.99
C THR A 76 -21.61 -25.46 -19.99
N ASP A 77 -21.17 -24.24 -20.34
CA ASP A 77 -19.81 -23.79 -20.06
C ASP A 77 -19.59 -23.79 -18.54
N HIS A 78 -19.09 -24.92 -18.03
CA HIS A 78 -18.45 -24.98 -16.74
C HIS A 78 -17.20 -24.11 -16.79
N ILE A 79 -17.36 -22.84 -16.43
CA ILE A 79 -16.26 -21.98 -15.98
C ILE A 79 -15.70 -22.61 -14.71
N ARG A 80 -14.85 -23.62 -14.88
CA ARG A 80 -13.90 -24.06 -13.85
C ARG A 80 -12.94 -22.91 -13.66
N PHE A 81 -13.30 -22.01 -12.75
CA PHE A 81 -12.37 -21.05 -12.18
C PHE A 81 -11.19 -21.84 -11.64
N SER A 82 -10.10 -21.81 -12.41
CA SER A 82 -8.81 -22.30 -11.96
C SER A 82 -8.42 -21.41 -10.79
N PHE A 83 -8.65 -21.91 -9.58
CA PHE A 83 -7.94 -21.44 -8.40
C PHE A 83 -6.46 -21.65 -8.70
N LYS A 84 -5.81 -20.63 -9.25
CA LYS A 84 -4.37 -20.45 -9.13
C LYS A 84 -4.10 -20.62 -7.64
N ARG A 85 -3.43 -21.70 -7.26
CA ARG A 85 -2.84 -21.83 -5.92
C ARG A 85 -2.08 -20.53 -5.71
N THR A 86 -2.58 -19.69 -4.80
CA THR A 86 -1.81 -18.57 -4.27
C THR A 86 -0.51 -19.20 -3.78
N LYS A 87 0.59 -18.78 -4.41
CA LYS A 87 1.93 -19.26 -4.07
C LYS A 87 2.10 -18.91 -2.59
N GLN A 88 2.05 -19.93 -1.72
CA GLN A 88 2.22 -19.69 -0.29
C GLN A 88 3.52 -18.93 -0.13
N THR A 89 3.47 -17.78 0.52
CA THR A 89 4.66 -17.07 0.98
C THR A 89 5.31 -17.96 2.03
N MET A 90 6.21 -18.82 1.55
CA MET A 90 7.05 -19.68 2.36
C MET A 90 7.85 -18.80 3.34
N ALA A 91 8.16 -19.35 4.51
CA ALA A 91 8.98 -18.64 5.49
C ALA A 91 10.34 -18.31 4.86
N LYS A 92 10.73 -17.04 4.92
CA LYS A 92 12.02 -16.56 4.39
C LYS A 92 13.11 -16.69 5.44
N LYS A 93 14.36 -16.95 4.99
CA LYS A 93 15.52 -16.89 5.88
C LYS A 93 15.68 -15.49 6.44
N THR A 94 15.90 -15.41 7.75
CA THR A 94 16.20 -14.16 8.45
C THR A 94 17.70 -13.90 8.53
N ILE A 95 18.08 -12.67 8.86
CA ILE A 95 19.47 -12.27 9.12
C ILE A 95 20.15 -13.04 10.27
N ASP A 96 19.37 -13.65 11.15
CA ASP A 96 19.87 -14.52 12.24
C ASP A 96 20.35 -15.89 11.73
N GLN A 97 19.86 -16.33 10.56
CA GLN A 97 20.16 -17.65 9.98
C GLN A 97 21.35 -17.63 9.02
N VAL A 98 22.05 -16.51 8.88
CA VAL A 98 23.24 -16.35 8.04
C VAL A 98 24.40 -15.85 8.90
N ASP A 99 25.56 -16.49 8.83
CA ASP A 99 26.78 -16.01 9.48
C ASP A 99 27.26 -14.68 8.87
N VAL A 100 27.36 -13.63 9.69
CA VAL A 100 27.73 -12.26 9.31
C VAL A 100 29.14 -11.85 9.74
N ALA A 101 29.83 -12.65 10.57
CA ALA A 101 31.08 -12.22 11.21
C ALA A 101 32.17 -11.92 10.16
N GLY A 102 32.76 -10.72 10.21
CA GLY A 102 33.78 -10.26 9.25
C GLY A 102 33.28 -10.05 7.81
N LYS A 103 31.96 -10.10 7.57
CA LYS A 103 31.35 -9.96 6.24
C LYS A 103 30.60 -8.66 6.08
N LYS A 104 30.53 -8.16 4.85
CA LYS A 104 29.79 -6.95 4.51
C LYS A 104 28.32 -7.26 4.24
N VAL A 105 27.44 -6.68 5.05
CA VAL A 105 25.99 -6.86 4.95
C VAL A 105 25.38 -5.59 4.37
N LEU A 106 24.85 -5.67 3.15
CA LEU A 106 24.06 -4.61 2.54
C LEU A 106 22.61 -4.74 3.00
N MET A 107 22.18 -3.86 3.90
CA MET A 107 20.85 -3.89 4.48
C MET A 107 20.00 -2.74 3.94
N ARG A 108 18.89 -3.09 3.28
CA ARG A 108 17.88 -2.14 2.80
C ARG A 108 16.87 -1.86 3.90
N VAL A 109 16.92 -0.65 4.46
CA VAL A 109 16.04 -0.17 5.53
C VAL A 109 15.11 0.93 5.01
N ASP A 110 14.04 1.23 5.75
CA ASP A 110 13.14 2.36 5.45
C ASP A 110 13.44 3.56 6.36
N PHE A 111 14.44 4.36 6.03
CA PHE A 111 14.72 5.65 6.69
C PHE A 111 14.02 6.85 6.01
N ASN A 112 12.88 6.63 5.35
CA ASN A 112 12.05 7.74 4.85
C ASN A 112 11.23 8.35 6.02
N VAL A 113 11.93 9.03 6.92
CA VAL A 113 11.39 9.72 8.10
C VAL A 113 10.84 11.11 7.75
N PRO A 114 9.84 11.64 8.48
CA PRO A 114 9.46 13.04 8.36
C PRO A 114 10.52 13.95 8.97
N LEU A 115 10.72 15.11 8.33
CA LEU A 115 11.65 16.16 8.77
C LEU A 115 10.90 17.48 8.98
N ASP A 116 11.36 18.31 9.91
CA ASP A 116 10.94 19.71 10.04
C ASP A 116 11.66 20.61 9.02
N GLU A 117 11.32 21.90 9.01
CA GLU A 117 11.95 22.92 8.15
C GLU A 117 13.47 23.09 8.39
N ASN A 118 13.96 22.64 9.55
CA ASN A 118 15.37 22.69 9.96
C ASN A 118 16.11 21.35 9.70
N GLN A 119 15.47 20.38 9.06
CA GLN A 119 15.96 19.01 8.83
C GLN A 119 16.17 18.17 10.10
N ASN A 120 15.48 18.47 11.20
CA ASN A 120 15.38 17.57 12.35
C ASN A 120 14.37 16.46 12.07
N VAL A 121 14.66 15.24 12.53
CA VAL A 121 13.71 14.12 12.50
C VAL A 121 12.58 14.39 13.49
N THR A 122 11.33 14.43 13.02
CA THR A 122 10.15 14.68 13.86
C THR A 122 9.48 13.38 14.36
N ASP A 123 9.72 12.27 13.66
CA ASP A 123 9.36 10.90 14.08
C ASP A 123 10.49 9.95 13.67
N ASP A 124 11.14 9.33 14.67
CA ASP A 124 12.25 8.39 14.48
C ASP A 124 11.80 6.91 14.49
N ARG A 125 10.50 6.64 14.57
CA ARG A 125 9.90 5.29 14.64
C ARG A 125 10.45 4.35 13.59
N ARG A 126 10.62 4.82 12.34
CA ARG A 126 11.17 3.98 11.26
C ARG A 126 12.62 3.58 11.49
N VAL A 127 13.43 4.46 12.08
CA VAL A 127 14.81 4.14 12.49
C VAL A 127 14.78 3.14 13.64
N ARG A 128 13.93 3.35 14.66
CA ARG A 128 13.75 2.43 15.79
C ARG A 128 13.33 1.03 15.34
N MET A 129 12.42 0.92 14.38
CA MET A 129 11.92 -0.36 13.86
C MET A 129 12.98 -1.19 13.12
N ALA A 130 14.02 -0.55 12.55
CA ALA A 130 15.15 -1.25 11.93
C ALA A 130 16.25 -1.66 12.93
N LEU A 131 16.28 -1.07 14.15
CA LEU A 131 17.31 -1.36 15.16
C LEU A 131 17.49 -2.86 15.48
N PRO A 132 16.46 -3.72 15.56
CA PRO A 132 16.66 -5.14 15.85
C PRO A 132 17.51 -5.86 14.80
N SER A 133 17.31 -5.56 13.51
CA SER A 133 18.09 -6.12 12.41
C SER A 133 19.52 -5.56 12.41
N ILE A 134 19.64 -4.24 12.59
CA ILE A 134 20.92 -3.53 12.68
C ILE A 134 21.79 -4.10 13.81
N LYS A 135 21.22 -4.30 15.00
CA LYS A 135 21.91 -4.86 16.17
C LYS A 135 22.30 -6.32 15.95
N SER A 136 21.44 -7.16 15.37
CA SER A 136 21.79 -8.54 15.01
C SER A 136 23.06 -8.60 14.14
N VAL A 137 23.20 -7.74 13.13
CA VAL A 137 24.45 -7.69 12.33
C VAL A 137 25.64 -7.16 13.14
N VAL A 138 25.47 -6.02 13.79
CA VAL A 138 26.56 -5.29 14.47
C VAL A 138 27.14 -6.08 15.65
N ASP A 139 26.28 -6.61 16.52
CA ASP A 139 26.70 -7.29 17.75
C ASP A 139 27.28 -8.70 17.47
N ARG A 140 27.07 -9.21 16.25
CA ARG A 140 27.67 -10.46 15.73
C ARG A 140 28.89 -10.22 14.84
N GLY A 141 29.45 -9.01 14.84
CA GLY A 141 30.70 -8.68 14.15
C GLY A 141 30.57 -8.50 12.62
N GLY A 142 29.37 -8.26 12.10
CA GLY A 142 29.18 -7.90 10.70
C GLY A 142 29.53 -6.46 10.39
N GLN A 143 29.94 -6.20 9.15
CA GLN A 143 30.27 -4.87 8.64
C GLN A 143 29.04 -4.32 7.90
N LEU A 144 28.30 -3.41 8.55
CA LEU A 144 26.94 -3.07 8.11
C LEU A 144 26.91 -1.86 7.16
N ILE A 145 26.33 -2.06 5.99
CA ILE A 145 26.12 -1.05 4.94
C ILE A 145 24.61 -0.81 4.83
N LEU A 146 24.14 0.31 5.34
CA LEU A 146 22.72 0.69 5.30
C LEU A 146 22.42 1.50 4.05
N ILE A 147 21.41 1.05 3.30
CA ILE A 147 20.87 1.76 2.15
C ILE A 147 19.39 2.08 2.36
N SER A 148 18.99 3.29 1.97
CA SER A 148 17.62 3.77 2.09
C SER A 148 17.29 4.80 1.01
N HIS A 149 16.04 5.23 1.03
CA HIS A 149 15.58 6.43 0.34
C HIS A 149 15.04 7.45 1.36
N LEU A 150 14.97 8.71 0.94
CA LEU A 150 14.21 9.75 1.61
C LEU A 150 13.45 10.58 0.57
N GLY A 151 12.16 10.80 0.81
CA GLY A 151 11.29 11.60 -0.04
C GLY A 151 11.25 11.16 -1.51
N ARG A 152 11.19 12.17 -2.39
CA ARG A 152 11.08 12.01 -3.84
C ARG A 152 11.98 13.03 -4.58
N PRO A 153 13.32 12.93 -4.45
CA PRO A 153 14.24 13.72 -5.27
C PRO A 153 14.03 13.45 -6.77
N ALA A 154 14.52 14.37 -7.60
CA ALA A 154 14.50 14.33 -9.05
C ALA A 154 15.35 13.16 -9.60
N GLY A 155 16.40 12.75 -8.87
CA GLY A 155 17.32 11.69 -9.30
C GLY A 155 18.42 12.17 -10.24
N THR A 156 18.75 13.46 -10.18
CA THR A 156 19.80 14.12 -10.96
C THR A 156 21.04 14.46 -10.11
N GLY A 157 21.25 13.73 -9.01
CA GLY A 157 22.27 14.04 -7.99
C GLY A 157 21.68 14.50 -6.65
N PHE A 158 22.55 15.07 -5.81
CA PHE A 158 22.27 15.45 -4.42
C PHE A 158 21.27 16.61 -4.30
N GLU A 159 20.29 16.45 -3.41
CA GLU A 159 19.37 17.52 -2.96
C GLU A 159 19.37 17.56 -1.43
N SER A 160 19.88 18.64 -0.81
CA SER A 160 20.12 18.73 0.65
C SER A 160 18.90 18.35 1.51
N LYS A 161 17.72 18.88 1.20
CA LYS A 161 16.41 18.58 1.83
C LYS A 161 16.00 17.09 1.83
N PHE A 162 16.72 16.24 1.10
CA PHE A 162 16.47 14.81 0.97
C PHE A 162 17.71 13.96 1.33
N SER A 163 18.74 14.54 1.97
CA SER A 163 19.88 13.77 2.50
C SER A 163 19.44 12.86 3.64
N LEU A 164 20.03 11.67 3.74
CA LEU A 164 19.83 10.74 4.85
C LEU A 164 20.63 11.10 6.12
N ALA A 165 21.44 12.17 6.09
CA ALA A 165 22.26 12.59 7.24
C ALA A 165 21.48 12.77 8.56
N PRO A 166 20.24 13.34 8.59
CA PRO A 166 19.45 13.40 9.82
C PRO A 166 19.08 12.02 10.38
N ALA A 167 18.73 11.07 9.51
CA ALA A 167 18.41 9.70 9.91
C ALA A 167 19.66 8.93 10.37
N ALA A 168 20.81 9.14 9.73
CA ALA A 168 22.08 8.58 10.17
C ALA A 168 22.52 9.11 11.54
N LYS A 169 22.29 10.40 11.82
CA LYS A 169 22.51 11.01 13.14
C LYS A 169 21.59 10.38 14.20
N ALA A 170 20.29 10.31 13.94
CA ALA A 170 19.31 9.68 14.84
C ALA A 170 19.67 8.20 15.10
N LEU A 171 20.10 7.46 14.08
CA LEU A 171 20.59 6.09 14.25
C LEU A 171 21.82 6.02 15.16
N SER A 172 22.78 6.94 15.00
CA SER A 172 24.00 6.96 15.84
C SER A 172 23.67 7.19 17.32
N GLU A 173 22.73 8.10 17.60
CA GLU A 173 22.21 8.37 18.95
C GLU A 173 21.48 7.14 19.52
N LEU A 174 20.60 6.50 18.73
CA LEU A 174 19.83 5.31 19.14
C LEU A 174 20.69 4.03 19.31
N LEU A 175 21.78 3.92 18.55
CA LEU A 175 22.72 2.79 18.61
C LEU A 175 23.77 2.97 19.73
N GLY A 176 23.98 4.21 20.20
CA GLY A 176 25.03 4.55 21.16
C GLY A 176 26.45 4.38 20.60
N LYS A 177 26.61 4.39 19.28
CA LYS A 177 27.88 4.17 18.55
C LYS A 177 27.98 5.13 17.36
N PRO A 178 29.20 5.55 16.94
CA PRO A 178 29.38 6.33 15.72
C PRO A 178 28.86 5.59 14.49
N VAL A 179 28.10 6.29 13.65
CA VAL A 179 27.65 5.82 12.34
C VAL A 179 28.34 6.67 11.26
N ALA A 180 29.05 6.04 10.34
CA ALA A 180 29.60 6.74 9.19
C ALA A 180 28.49 7.09 8.19
N MET A 181 28.61 8.23 7.51
CA MET A 181 27.68 8.66 6.47
C MET A 181 28.45 8.93 5.18
N ALA A 182 28.07 8.31 4.07
CA ALA A 182 28.64 8.62 2.76
C ALA A 182 28.05 9.92 2.19
N SER A 183 28.82 10.67 1.40
CA SER A 183 28.33 11.82 0.64
C SER A 183 27.73 11.45 -0.72
N ASP A 184 27.86 10.17 -1.10
CA ASP A 184 27.42 9.62 -2.38
C ASP A 184 26.80 8.21 -2.22
N THR A 185 26.44 7.57 -3.34
CA THR A 185 25.64 6.33 -3.35
C THR A 185 26.45 5.09 -3.69
N VAL A 186 27.26 5.17 -4.74
CA VAL A 186 28.11 4.10 -5.29
C VAL A 186 29.41 4.65 -5.87
N GLU A 187 29.69 5.92 -5.61
CA GLU A 187 30.83 6.67 -6.11
C GLU A 187 32.01 6.48 -5.14
N ASP A 188 32.96 7.40 -5.06
CA ASP A 188 34.26 7.09 -4.43
C ASP A 188 34.23 7.18 -2.91
N ASP A 189 33.39 8.05 -2.32
CA ASP A 189 33.28 8.18 -0.87
C ASP A 189 32.51 7.02 -0.24
N ALA A 190 31.42 6.54 -0.86
CA ALA A 190 30.75 5.31 -0.44
C ALA A 190 31.70 4.11 -0.46
N LYS A 191 32.44 3.91 -1.56
CA LYS A 191 33.42 2.82 -1.66
C LYS A 191 34.52 2.92 -0.60
N ALA A 192 35.07 4.13 -0.38
CA ALA A 192 36.12 4.35 0.61
C ALA A 192 35.62 4.05 2.04
N LYS A 193 34.43 4.51 2.41
CA LYS A 193 33.85 4.26 3.74
C LYS A 193 33.47 2.81 3.95
N VAL A 194 32.92 2.13 2.94
CA VAL A 194 32.67 0.67 2.98
C VAL A 194 33.97 -0.14 3.07
N ALA A 195 35.04 0.29 2.39
CA ALA A 195 36.34 -0.37 2.48
C ALA A 195 37.01 -0.18 3.85
N ALA A 196 36.74 0.93 4.54
CA ALA A 196 37.27 1.24 5.87
C ALA A 196 36.48 0.62 7.04
N LEU A 197 35.29 0.02 6.79
CA LEU A 197 34.50 -0.62 7.84
C LEU A 197 35.31 -1.66 8.61
N GLN A 198 35.20 -1.59 9.93
CA GLN A 198 35.66 -2.62 10.86
C GLN A 198 34.45 -3.46 11.31
N ASP A 199 34.70 -4.62 11.91
CA ASP A 199 33.64 -5.51 12.41
C ASP A 199 32.77 -4.81 13.46
N GLY A 200 31.45 -4.90 13.31
CA GLY A 200 30.49 -4.13 14.11
C GLY A 200 30.38 -2.64 13.73
N GLY A 201 31.11 -2.18 12.71
CA GLY A 201 31.00 -0.84 12.14
C GLY A 201 29.74 -0.68 11.28
N VAL A 202 29.24 0.56 11.20
CA VAL A 202 28.05 0.92 10.43
C VAL A 202 28.34 2.11 9.53
N VAL A 203 27.99 2.00 8.25
CA VAL A 203 27.89 3.12 7.31
C VAL A 203 26.47 3.23 6.75
N VAL A 204 25.96 4.45 6.64
CA VAL A 204 24.76 4.78 5.87
C VAL A 204 25.22 5.39 4.55
N LEU A 205 24.77 4.84 3.42
CA LEU A 205 25.01 5.45 2.11
C LEU A 205 24.01 6.59 1.88
N GLU A 206 24.34 7.54 1.01
CA GLU A 206 23.42 8.64 0.71
C GLU A 206 22.15 8.13 -0.02
N ASN A 207 21.08 8.92 0.02
CA ASN A 207 19.76 8.61 -0.51
C ASN A 207 19.83 8.02 -1.93
N LEU A 208 19.51 6.73 -2.07
CA LEU A 208 19.65 6.02 -3.35
C LEU A 208 18.82 6.66 -4.46
N ARG A 209 17.74 7.41 -4.14
CA ARG A 209 16.93 8.11 -5.13
C ARG A 209 17.61 9.36 -5.72
N PHE A 210 18.79 9.77 -5.24
CA PHE A 210 19.65 10.73 -5.96
C PHE A 210 20.22 10.14 -7.24
N ASN A 211 20.39 8.81 -7.31
CA ASN A 211 20.77 8.11 -8.53
C ASN A 211 19.53 7.76 -9.36
N SER A 212 19.45 8.22 -10.62
CA SER A 212 18.31 7.92 -11.51
C SER A 212 18.13 6.42 -11.78
N GLY A 213 19.16 5.59 -11.53
CA GLY A 213 19.11 4.14 -11.67
C GLY A 213 18.20 3.44 -10.66
N GLU A 214 17.98 4.02 -9.47
CA GLU A 214 17.18 3.41 -8.40
C GLU A 214 15.73 3.18 -8.84
N LYS A 215 14.99 4.25 -9.20
CA LYS A 215 13.57 4.13 -9.62
C LYS A 215 13.38 3.39 -10.95
N LYS A 216 14.46 3.14 -11.70
CA LYS A 216 14.46 2.47 -13.00
C LYS A 216 14.81 0.97 -12.93
N GLY A 217 15.14 0.44 -11.74
CA GLY A 217 15.61 -0.94 -11.61
C GLY A 217 16.94 -1.19 -12.34
N CYS A 218 17.82 -0.18 -12.42
CA CYS A 218 19.01 -0.24 -13.28
C CYS A 218 20.03 -1.27 -12.79
N ALA A 219 20.29 -2.29 -13.62
CA ALA A 219 21.24 -3.37 -13.32
C ALA A 219 22.69 -2.88 -13.12
N GLU A 220 23.13 -1.82 -13.82
CA GLU A 220 24.49 -1.28 -13.62
C GLU A 220 24.65 -0.63 -12.23
N PHE A 221 23.65 0.15 -11.80
CA PHE A 221 23.63 0.74 -10.46
C PHE A 221 23.53 -0.33 -9.38
N ALA A 222 22.66 -1.32 -9.58
CA ALA A 222 22.52 -2.46 -8.69
C ALA A 222 23.81 -3.30 -8.58
N GLY A 223 24.52 -3.51 -9.69
CA GLY A 223 25.81 -4.20 -9.71
C GLY A 223 26.88 -3.50 -8.88
N LYS A 224 26.91 -2.17 -8.88
CA LYS A 224 27.83 -1.38 -8.03
C LYS A 224 27.52 -1.53 -6.54
N LEU A 225 26.24 -1.56 -6.15
CA LEU A 225 25.82 -1.87 -4.78
C LEU A 225 26.16 -3.32 -4.38
N ALA A 226 25.84 -4.29 -5.25
CA ALA A 226 26.09 -5.72 -5.03
C ALA A 226 27.58 -6.09 -4.93
N ALA A 227 28.46 -5.33 -5.58
CA ALA A 227 29.91 -5.49 -5.50
C ALA A 227 30.50 -5.07 -4.13
N MET A 228 29.77 -4.26 -3.35
CA MET A 228 30.24 -3.76 -2.05
C MET A 228 29.96 -4.72 -0.87
N ALA A 229 29.21 -5.81 -1.07
CA ALA A 229 28.72 -6.65 0.01
C ALA A 229 28.73 -8.16 -0.27
N ASP A 230 28.74 -8.95 0.79
CA ASP A 230 28.73 -10.41 0.78
C ASP A 230 27.33 -10.98 1.06
N ILE A 231 26.48 -10.23 1.74
CA ILE A 231 25.11 -10.60 2.14
C ILE A 231 24.16 -9.45 1.81
N TYR A 232 22.99 -9.76 1.27
CA TYR A 232 21.88 -8.81 1.13
C TYR A 232 20.81 -9.07 2.21
N CYS A 233 20.33 -8.02 2.86
CA CYS A 233 19.25 -8.09 3.83
C CYS A 233 18.16 -7.06 3.49
N ASN A 234 16.94 -7.51 3.16
CA ASN A 234 15.80 -6.62 2.99
C ASN A 234 15.04 -6.45 4.32
N ASP A 235 15.06 -5.24 4.86
CA ASP A 235 14.33 -4.83 6.07
C ASP A 235 13.42 -3.60 5.82
N ALA A 236 13.01 -3.38 4.56
CA ALA A 236 12.22 -2.24 4.13
C ALA A 236 10.86 -2.65 3.52
N PHE A 237 9.95 -3.18 4.37
CA PHE A 237 8.66 -3.72 3.91
C PHE A 237 7.83 -2.71 3.10
N GLY A 238 7.83 -1.43 3.50
CA GLY A 238 7.13 -0.35 2.80
C GLY A 238 7.56 -0.12 1.35
N THR A 239 8.67 -0.69 0.91
CA THR A 239 9.12 -0.67 -0.49
C THR A 239 9.10 -2.02 -1.20
N CYS A 240 8.65 -3.11 -0.57
CA CYS A 240 8.58 -4.45 -1.20
C CYS A 240 7.64 -4.54 -2.41
N HIS A 241 6.62 -3.69 -2.49
CA HIS A 241 5.72 -3.58 -3.66
C HIS A 241 6.35 -2.86 -4.86
N ARG A 242 7.65 -2.50 -4.82
CA ARG A 242 8.32 -1.70 -5.86
C ARG A 242 9.38 -2.50 -6.60
N SER A 243 9.57 -2.16 -7.86
CA SER A 243 10.69 -2.59 -8.71
C SER A 243 11.89 -1.64 -8.64
N ASP A 244 12.07 -0.92 -7.52
CA ASP A 244 13.25 -0.06 -7.29
C ASP A 244 14.52 -0.96 -7.28
N ALA A 245 15.67 -0.46 -7.78
CA ALA A 245 16.87 -1.25 -7.99
C ALA A 245 17.38 -1.90 -6.69
N SER A 246 17.35 -1.15 -5.58
CA SER A 246 17.68 -1.64 -4.24
C SER A 246 16.78 -2.76 -3.71
N MET A 247 15.61 -2.97 -4.31
CA MET A 247 14.61 -3.98 -3.92
C MET A 247 14.63 -5.24 -4.79
N VAL A 248 15.00 -5.11 -6.07
CA VAL A 248 14.92 -6.21 -7.07
C VAL A 248 16.26 -6.46 -7.76
N ALA A 249 16.80 -5.47 -8.45
CA ALA A 249 18.02 -5.65 -9.25
C ALA A 249 19.27 -5.95 -8.39
N VAL A 250 19.35 -5.46 -7.14
CA VAL A 250 20.44 -5.77 -6.20
C VAL A 250 20.40 -7.24 -5.76
N PRO A 251 19.29 -7.80 -5.21
CA PRO A 251 19.23 -9.24 -4.90
C PRO A 251 19.31 -10.16 -6.13
N GLU A 252 19.00 -9.68 -7.34
CA GLU A 252 19.32 -10.38 -8.59
C GLU A 252 20.84 -10.40 -8.86
N ALA A 253 21.51 -9.25 -8.78
CA ALA A 253 22.97 -9.13 -8.97
C ALA A 253 23.78 -9.85 -7.86
N MET A 254 23.17 -10.14 -6.70
CA MET A 254 23.75 -10.94 -5.62
C MET A 254 23.33 -12.43 -5.67
N ALA A 255 22.86 -12.94 -6.82
CA ALA A 255 22.60 -14.37 -6.99
C ALA A 255 23.83 -15.22 -6.63
N GLY A 256 23.63 -16.28 -5.84
CA GLY A 256 24.70 -17.12 -5.29
C GLY A 256 25.31 -16.62 -3.97
N LYS A 257 24.94 -15.42 -3.51
CA LYS A 257 25.19 -14.92 -2.14
C LYS A 257 23.93 -15.05 -1.28
N PRO A 258 24.03 -15.06 0.07
CA PRO A 258 22.86 -15.05 0.94
C PRO A 258 22.02 -13.78 0.78
N ARG A 259 20.71 -13.93 0.61
CA ARG A 259 19.73 -12.85 0.40
C ARG A 259 18.53 -13.09 1.30
N VAL A 260 18.47 -12.37 2.40
CA VAL A 260 17.57 -12.65 3.53
C VAL A 260 16.67 -11.48 3.89
N VAL A 261 15.68 -11.74 4.74
CA VAL A 261 14.87 -10.68 5.37
C VAL A 261 15.47 -10.25 6.71
N GLY A 262 15.31 -8.98 7.04
CA GLY A 262 15.51 -8.49 8.41
C GLY A 262 14.26 -8.76 9.28
N HIS A 263 14.34 -8.37 10.54
CA HIS A 263 13.29 -8.60 11.55
C HIS A 263 11.99 -7.85 11.28
N LEU A 264 12.04 -6.65 10.68
CA LEU A 264 10.87 -5.86 10.33
C LEU A 264 10.13 -6.57 9.19
N VAL A 265 10.81 -6.91 8.10
CA VAL A 265 10.19 -7.58 6.94
C VAL A 265 9.70 -8.98 7.31
N ALA A 266 10.46 -9.75 8.09
CA ALA A 266 10.02 -11.06 8.58
C ALA A 266 8.70 -10.96 9.36
N ARG A 267 8.60 -9.99 10.29
CA ARG A 267 7.40 -9.76 11.11
C ARG A 267 6.19 -9.33 10.26
N GLU A 268 6.38 -8.41 9.32
CA GLU A 268 5.32 -7.94 8.43
C GLU A 268 4.76 -9.08 7.56
N ILE A 269 5.65 -9.89 6.97
CA ILE A 269 5.26 -11.08 6.19
C ILE A 269 4.51 -12.07 7.08
N GLN A 270 5.00 -12.37 8.29
CA GLN A 270 4.38 -13.34 9.20
C GLN A 270 2.93 -12.94 9.55
N TYR A 271 2.72 -11.73 10.08
CA TYR A 271 1.38 -11.28 10.48
C TYR A 271 0.39 -11.25 9.31
N LEU A 272 0.79 -10.71 8.15
CA LEU A 272 -0.09 -10.62 6.99
C LEU A 272 -0.35 -12.00 6.35
N SER A 273 0.66 -12.88 6.30
CA SER A 273 0.51 -14.25 5.78
C SER A 273 -0.39 -15.10 6.68
N ASP A 274 -0.26 -14.99 8.01
CA ASP A 274 -1.10 -15.72 8.96
C ASP A 274 -2.56 -15.26 8.88
N ALA A 275 -2.80 -13.94 8.85
CA ALA A 275 -4.15 -13.38 8.73
C ALA A 275 -4.85 -13.74 7.41
N ILE A 276 -4.11 -13.92 6.32
CA ILE A 276 -4.67 -14.34 5.03
C ILE A 276 -4.87 -15.87 4.97
N SER A 277 -3.91 -16.66 5.46
CA SER A 277 -3.87 -18.11 5.22
C SER A 277 -4.51 -18.97 6.32
N LYS A 278 -4.45 -18.55 7.58
CA LYS A 278 -4.99 -19.26 8.76
C LYS A 278 -5.49 -18.28 9.84
N PRO A 279 -6.38 -17.32 9.52
CA PRO A 279 -6.90 -16.39 10.52
C PRO A 279 -7.68 -17.10 11.62
N GLY A 280 -7.62 -16.55 12.83
CA GLY A 280 -8.58 -16.85 13.88
C GLY A 280 -9.95 -16.30 13.49
N ARG A 281 -11.01 -17.11 13.59
CA ARG A 281 -12.38 -16.70 13.24
C ARG A 281 -13.23 -16.39 14.48
N PRO A 282 -14.11 -15.36 14.44
CA PRO A 282 -14.44 -14.50 13.29
C PRO A 282 -13.28 -13.60 12.84
N PHE A 283 -13.02 -13.55 11.53
CA PHE A 283 -12.07 -12.65 10.90
C PHE A 283 -12.81 -11.44 10.34
N VAL A 284 -12.53 -10.26 10.91
CA VAL A 284 -13.13 -8.98 10.53
C VAL A 284 -12.11 -8.12 9.80
N ALA A 285 -12.47 -7.64 8.60
CA ALA A 285 -11.77 -6.55 7.96
C ALA A 285 -12.51 -5.23 8.22
N ILE A 286 -11.76 -4.16 8.42
CA ILE A 286 -12.28 -2.80 8.60
C ILE A 286 -11.61 -1.93 7.53
N LEU A 287 -12.38 -1.36 6.62
CA LEU A 287 -11.86 -0.61 5.47
C LEU A 287 -12.48 0.79 5.46
N GLY A 288 -11.64 1.80 5.26
CA GLY A 288 -12.08 3.19 5.24
C GLY A 288 -11.18 4.11 4.42
N GLY A 289 -11.28 5.40 4.70
CA GLY A 289 -10.65 6.46 3.92
C GLY A 289 -11.53 7.00 2.79
N ALA A 290 -10.90 7.72 1.84
CA ALA A 290 -11.61 8.65 0.97
C ALA A 290 -12.15 8.07 -0.35
N LYS A 291 -11.57 6.97 -0.87
CA LYS A 291 -11.86 6.45 -2.21
C LYS A 291 -12.14 4.95 -2.19
N VAL A 292 -13.16 4.54 -2.94
CA VAL A 292 -13.42 3.14 -3.25
C VAL A 292 -12.36 2.61 -4.21
N SER A 293 -11.96 3.40 -5.21
CA SER A 293 -11.04 2.99 -6.28
C SER A 293 -9.72 2.42 -5.75
N ASP A 294 -9.13 3.08 -4.74
CA ASP A 294 -7.91 2.67 -4.04
C ASP A 294 -8.08 1.37 -3.20
N LYS A 295 -9.30 0.82 -3.08
CA LYS A 295 -9.66 -0.33 -2.22
C LYS A 295 -10.40 -1.47 -2.93
N ILE A 296 -10.76 -1.33 -4.22
CA ILE A 296 -11.57 -2.32 -4.96
C ILE A 296 -11.00 -3.75 -4.83
N ASN A 297 -9.71 -3.92 -5.12
CA ASN A 297 -9.04 -5.21 -5.09
C ASN A 297 -9.01 -5.81 -3.68
N VAL A 298 -8.78 -4.93 -2.68
CA VAL A 298 -8.73 -5.28 -1.26
C VAL A 298 -10.08 -5.81 -0.80
N ILE A 299 -11.16 -5.08 -1.06
CA ILE A 299 -12.54 -5.51 -0.75
C ILE A 299 -12.83 -6.83 -1.47
N ASN A 300 -12.52 -6.92 -2.76
CA ASN A 300 -12.80 -8.11 -3.57
C ASN A 300 -12.11 -9.38 -3.04
N ASN A 301 -10.86 -9.27 -2.58
CA ASN A 301 -10.11 -10.37 -1.99
C ASN A 301 -10.60 -10.68 -0.56
N LEU A 302 -10.76 -9.66 0.29
CA LEU A 302 -11.17 -9.84 1.68
C LEU A 302 -12.59 -10.37 1.83
N LEU A 303 -13.54 -10.06 0.94
CA LEU A 303 -14.87 -10.70 0.93
C LEU A 303 -14.80 -12.23 0.73
N GLY A 304 -13.77 -12.71 0.04
CA GLY A 304 -13.50 -14.15 -0.13
C GLY A 304 -12.86 -14.83 1.09
N ILE A 305 -12.31 -14.07 2.03
CA ILE A 305 -11.49 -14.60 3.14
C ILE A 305 -12.13 -14.31 4.51
N CYS A 306 -12.61 -13.09 4.72
CA CYS A 306 -13.19 -12.62 5.98
C CYS A 306 -14.61 -13.18 6.21
N ASP A 307 -15.00 -13.19 7.49
CA ASP A 307 -16.38 -13.44 7.92
C ASP A 307 -17.21 -12.16 7.85
N THR A 308 -16.58 -11.00 8.06
CA THR A 308 -17.23 -9.68 7.95
C THR A 308 -16.24 -8.62 7.43
N VAL A 309 -16.74 -7.69 6.62
CA VAL A 309 -16.02 -6.52 6.10
C VAL A 309 -16.83 -5.28 6.45
N LEU A 310 -16.29 -4.43 7.33
CA LEU A 310 -16.89 -3.16 7.75
C LEU A 310 -16.37 -2.04 6.84
N ILE A 311 -17.26 -1.19 6.30
CA ILE A 311 -16.91 -0.05 5.45
C ILE A 311 -17.19 1.27 6.16
N GLY A 312 -16.19 2.14 6.27
CA GLY A 312 -16.34 3.51 6.78
C GLY A 312 -15.68 4.54 5.88
N GLY A 313 -15.49 5.76 6.40
CA GLY A 313 -14.86 6.86 5.66
C GLY A 313 -15.71 7.37 4.49
N ALA A 314 -15.18 8.34 3.74
CA ALA A 314 -15.94 8.92 2.64
C ALA A 314 -16.25 7.94 1.50
N MET A 315 -15.47 6.86 1.36
CA MET A 315 -15.77 5.79 0.42
C MET A 315 -17.16 5.15 0.64
N ALA A 316 -17.68 5.15 1.87
CA ALA A 316 -19.01 4.65 2.21
C ALA A 316 -20.16 5.42 1.50
N TYR A 317 -19.95 6.67 1.10
CA TYR A 317 -20.98 7.45 0.40
C TYR A 317 -21.18 6.98 -1.05
N THR A 318 -20.16 6.38 -1.67
CA THR A 318 -20.32 5.71 -2.98
C THR A 318 -21.24 4.48 -2.87
N PHE A 319 -21.12 3.71 -1.78
CA PHE A 319 -22.03 2.61 -1.47
C PHE A 319 -23.44 3.10 -1.13
N SER A 320 -23.55 4.18 -0.35
CA SER A 320 -24.85 4.81 -0.04
C SER A 320 -25.58 5.27 -1.31
N LEU A 321 -24.85 5.86 -2.27
CA LEU A 321 -25.40 6.26 -3.57
C LEU A 321 -25.77 5.05 -4.43
N ALA A 322 -25.00 3.96 -4.37
CA ALA A 322 -25.30 2.70 -5.05
C ALA A 322 -26.60 2.03 -4.54
N GLN A 323 -26.94 2.23 -3.26
CA GLN A 323 -28.23 1.83 -2.67
C GLN A 323 -29.38 2.81 -2.97
N GLY A 324 -29.16 3.84 -3.79
CA GLY A 324 -30.16 4.87 -4.11
C GLY A 324 -30.31 5.97 -3.05
N GLY A 325 -29.39 6.03 -2.08
CA GLY A 325 -29.39 7.03 -1.01
C GLY A 325 -28.93 8.42 -1.47
N LYS A 326 -29.37 9.44 -0.73
CA LYS A 326 -28.95 10.84 -0.88
C LYS A 326 -27.71 11.12 -0.05
N ILE A 327 -26.68 11.67 -0.69
CA ILE A 327 -25.35 11.91 -0.09
C ILE A 327 -24.95 13.39 0.01
N GLY A 328 -25.86 14.32 -0.30
CA GLY A 328 -25.58 15.76 -0.24
C GLY A 328 -24.37 16.13 -1.11
N ASP A 329 -23.43 16.88 -0.53
CA ASP A 329 -22.18 17.31 -1.17
C ASP A 329 -20.98 16.41 -0.83
N SER A 330 -21.22 15.24 -0.22
CA SER A 330 -20.17 14.31 0.21
C SER A 330 -19.28 13.84 -0.94
N LEU A 331 -17.99 13.61 -0.63
CA LEU A 331 -17.04 13.01 -1.57
C LEU A 331 -17.54 11.63 -2.05
N VAL A 332 -17.61 11.45 -3.38
CA VAL A 332 -18.16 10.26 -4.03
C VAL A 332 -17.50 9.99 -5.38
N GLU A 333 -17.25 8.71 -5.69
CA GLU A 333 -16.74 8.28 -6.99
C GLU A 333 -17.90 7.81 -7.87
N LYS A 334 -18.54 8.75 -8.58
CA LYS A 334 -19.76 8.49 -9.38
C LYS A 334 -19.54 7.43 -10.47
N ASP A 335 -18.34 7.33 -11.01
CA ASP A 335 -17.91 6.33 -12.00
C ASP A 335 -17.62 4.94 -11.39
N LYS A 336 -17.78 4.78 -10.07
CA LYS A 336 -17.63 3.52 -9.32
C LYS A 336 -18.93 3.03 -8.68
N VAL A 337 -20.07 3.68 -8.96
CA VAL A 337 -21.38 3.33 -8.39
C VAL A 337 -21.85 1.93 -8.80
N GLU A 338 -21.74 1.55 -10.08
CA GLU A 338 -22.14 0.21 -10.52
C GLU A 338 -21.27 -0.89 -9.87
N LEU A 339 -19.96 -0.66 -9.79
CA LEU A 339 -19.05 -1.55 -9.08
C LEU A 339 -19.35 -1.64 -7.57
N ALA A 340 -19.79 -0.54 -6.95
CA ALA A 340 -20.24 -0.58 -5.56
C ALA A 340 -21.52 -1.45 -5.39
N LYS A 341 -22.42 -1.49 -6.38
CA LYS A 341 -23.56 -2.44 -6.38
C LYS A 341 -23.07 -3.88 -6.49
N GLU A 342 -22.16 -4.17 -7.42
CA GLU A 342 -21.55 -5.51 -7.57
C GLU A 342 -20.90 -5.98 -6.26
N LEU A 343 -20.20 -5.08 -5.56
CA LEU A 343 -19.59 -5.37 -4.26
C LEU A 343 -20.62 -5.59 -3.14
N ILE A 344 -21.74 -4.86 -3.14
CA ILE A 344 -22.86 -5.09 -2.20
C ILE A 344 -23.49 -6.46 -2.44
N GLU A 345 -23.80 -6.80 -3.69
CA GLU A 345 -24.38 -8.09 -4.06
C GLU A 345 -23.44 -9.25 -3.73
N LYS A 346 -22.16 -9.15 -4.10
CA LYS A 346 -21.12 -10.13 -3.79
C LYS A 346 -20.89 -10.28 -2.28
N GLY A 347 -21.00 -9.18 -1.54
CA GLY A 347 -20.74 -9.14 -0.11
C GLY A 347 -21.88 -9.72 0.72
N GLY A 348 -23.13 -9.42 0.36
CA GLY A 348 -24.32 -9.78 1.13
C GLY A 348 -24.16 -9.41 2.61
N ASP A 349 -24.59 -10.30 3.50
CA ASP A 349 -24.50 -10.13 4.95
C ASP A 349 -23.06 -9.94 5.49
N LYS A 350 -22.02 -10.27 4.70
CA LYS A 350 -20.63 -10.02 5.11
C LYS A 350 -20.23 -8.55 4.99
N LEU A 351 -20.81 -7.78 4.06
CA LEU A 351 -20.43 -6.40 3.81
C LEU A 351 -21.32 -5.46 4.63
N MET A 352 -20.82 -5.03 5.78
CA MET A 352 -21.54 -4.06 6.61
C MET A 352 -21.19 -2.64 6.18
N LEU A 353 -22.23 -1.88 5.82
CA LEU A 353 -22.16 -0.45 5.54
C LEU A 353 -22.66 0.38 6.73
N PRO A 354 -22.37 1.69 6.80
CA PRO A 354 -22.92 2.55 7.83
C PRO A 354 -24.45 2.62 7.76
N VAL A 355 -25.10 2.72 8.93
CA VAL A 355 -26.55 2.90 9.07
C VAL A 355 -26.93 4.35 9.38
N ASP A 356 -25.97 5.13 9.88
CA ASP A 356 -26.05 6.54 10.20
C ASP A 356 -24.69 7.24 9.99
N THR A 357 -24.70 8.56 9.86
CA THR A 357 -23.51 9.37 9.57
C THR A 357 -23.58 10.72 10.25
N HIS A 358 -22.43 11.21 10.72
CA HIS A 358 -22.25 12.62 11.06
C HIS A 358 -22.02 13.43 9.78
N CYS A 359 -22.83 14.46 9.57
CA CYS A 359 -22.68 15.40 8.46
C CYS A 359 -22.59 16.86 8.95
N GLY A 360 -22.01 17.73 8.11
CA GLY A 360 -21.86 19.16 8.38
C GLY A 360 -21.83 20.00 7.09
N ASP A 361 -21.93 21.32 7.22
CA ASP A 361 -22.02 22.28 6.11
C ASP A 361 -20.73 23.08 5.82
N ASP A 362 -19.65 22.85 6.59
CA ASP A 362 -18.34 23.49 6.38
C ASP A 362 -17.18 22.59 6.87
N PHE A 363 -16.55 21.85 5.95
CA PHE A 363 -15.32 21.09 6.22
C PHE A 363 -14.10 21.96 6.57
N GLY A 364 -14.08 23.22 6.14
CA GLY A 364 -13.05 24.19 6.52
C GLY A 364 -13.07 24.46 8.02
N ASN A 365 -14.26 24.64 8.60
CA ASN A 365 -14.49 24.97 10.01
C ASN A 365 -15.36 23.94 10.75
N ILE A 366 -14.89 22.69 10.83
CA ILE A 366 -15.55 21.58 11.55
C ILE A 366 -15.97 21.93 13.00
N ALA A 367 -15.22 22.80 13.69
CA ALA A 367 -15.57 23.24 15.03
C ALA A 367 -16.86 24.08 15.05
N GLY A 368 -16.99 25.03 14.13
CA GLY A 368 -18.10 25.99 14.05
C GLY A 368 -19.24 25.64 13.08
N CYS A 369 -19.12 24.60 12.25
CA CYS A 369 -20.14 24.21 11.28
C CYS A 369 -21.44 23.67 11.93
N ASN A 370 -22.56 23.74 11.20
CA ASN A 370 -23.81 23.13 11.63
C ASN A 370 -23.71 21.62 11.44
N LYS A 371 -23.81 20.86 12.54
CA LYS A 371 -23.60 19.41 12.56
C LYS A 371 -24.91 18.67 12.80
N LYS A 372 -25.09 17.54 12.11
CA LYS A 372 -26.23 16.64 12.29
C LYS A 372 -25.76 15.18 12.30
N VAL A 373 -26.56 14.33 12.92
CA VAL A 373 -26.56 12.88 12.65
C VAL A 373 -27.80 12.59 11.81
N VAL A 374 -27.63 11.86 10.73
CA VAL A 374 -28.73 11.42 9.84
C VAL A 374 -28.56 9.94 9.51
N PRO A 375 -29.66 9.22 9.17
CA PRO A 375 -29.54 7.88 8.61
C PRO A 375 -28.67 7.88 7.35
N ALA A 376 -27.99 6.76 7.08
CA ALA A 376 -27.20 6.58 5.87
C ALA A 376 -28.08 6.77 4.63
N GLY A 377 -27.54 7.45 3.61
CA GLY A 377 -28.29 7.82 2.42
C GLY A 377 -29.40 8.88 2.65
N GLN A 378 -29.35 9.66 3.74
CA GLN A 378 -30.29 10.77 4.00
C GLN A 378 -29.58 12.11 4.28
N ILE A 379 -28.40 12.34 3.69
CA ILE A 379 -27.65 13.58 3.87
C ILE A 379 -28.36 14.74 3.13
N PRO A 380 -28.65 15.88 3.80
CA PRO A 380 -29.25 17.05 3.15
C PRO A 380 -28.37 17.66 2.05
N ASP A 381 -28.97 18.43 1.13
CA ASP A 381 -28.20 19.27 0.21
C ASP A 381 -27.50 20.40 1.00
N GLY A 382 -26.29 20.81 0.59
CA GLY A 382 -25.49 21.77 1.35
C GLY A 382 -24.80 21.17 2.58
N MET A 383 -24.84 19.85 2.74
CA MET A 383 -24.12 19.12 3.79
C MET A 383 -23.34 17.94 3.20
N GLU A 384 -22.17 17.68 3.76
CA GLU A 384 -21.30 16.55 3.45
C GLU A 384 -21.16 15.64 4.68
N GLY A 385 -21.04 14.33 4.44
CA GLY A 385 -20.78 13.32 5.45
C GLY A 385 -19.30 13.27 5.82
N LEU A 386 -19.01 13.21 7.13
CA LEU A 386 -17.68 13.49 7.69
C LEU A 386 -17.19 12.39 8.64
N ASP A 387 -18.09 11.60 9.22
CA ASP A 387 -17.76 10.42 10.04
C ASP A 387 -18.95 9.44 10.06
N ILE A 388 -18.71 8.20 10.51
CA ILE A 388 -19.79 7.26 10.82
C ILE A 388 -20.59 7.75 12.03
N GLY A 389 -21.90 7.48 12.05
CA GLY A 389 -22.75 7.89 13.17
C GLY A 389 -22.62 6.98 14.40
N PRO A 390 -23.21 7.38 15.54
CA PRO A 390 -23.13 6.65 16.80
C PRO A 390 -23.75 5.24 16.76
N GLU A 391 -24.82 5.00 16.00
CA GLU A 391 -25.38 3.63 15.87
C GLU A 391 -24.45 2.74 15.05
N THR A 392 -23.85 3.24 13.97
CA THR A 392 -22.82 2.54 13.18
C THR A 392 -21.61 2.20 14.04
N ALA A 393 -21.07 3.18 14.77
CA ALA A 393 -19.91 2.99 15.64
C ALA A 393 -20.15 1.89 16.70
N LYS A 394 -21.34 1.88 17.30
CA LYS A 394 -21.79 0.86 18.25
C LYS A 394 -21.94 -0.53 17.61
N LEU A 395 -22.56 -0.61 16.42
CA LEU A 395 -22.68 -1.87 15.67
C LEU A 395 -21.30 -2.44 15.30
N TYR A 396 -20.38 -1.59 14.85
CA TYR A 396 -19.02 -2.00 14.49
C TYR A 396 -18.24 -2.48 15.71
N ALA A 397 -18.31 -1.77 16.84
CA ALA A 397 -17.70 -2.22 18.10
C ALA A 397 -18.21 -3.61 18.55
N GLU A 398 -19.51 -3.87 18.42
CA GLU A 398 -20.10 -5.18 18.76
C GLU A 398 -19.67 -6.33 17.84
N VAL A 399 -19.30 -6.05 16.59
CA VAL A 399 -18.70 -7.03 15.67
C VAL A 399 -17.23 -7.26 16.00
N ILE A 400 -16.48 -6.16 16.18
CA ILE A 400 -15.05 -6.14 16.54
C ILE A 400 -14.77 -6.93 17.81
N LYS A 401 -15.58 -6.74 18.85
CA LYS A 401 -15.47 -7.43 20.16
C LYS A 401 -15.60 -8.96 20.07
N LYS A 402 -16.23 -9.47 19.01
CA LYS A 402 -16.42 -10.91 18.78
C LYS A 402 -15.31 -11.52 17.92
N ALA A 403 -14.48 -10.70 17.28
CA ALA A 403 -13.43 -11.14 16.36
C ALA A 403 -12.30 -11.91 17.07
N LYS A 404 -11.60 -12.73 16.29
CA LYS A 404 -10.34 -13.38 16.68
C LYS A 404 -9.17 -12.97 15.81
N THR A 405 -9.43 -12.40 14.64
CA THR A 405 -8.46 -11.67 13.84
C THR A 405 -9.12 -10.42 13.29
N ILE A 406 -8.40 -9.30 13.30
CA ILE A 406 -8.83 -8.01 12.77
C ILE A 406 -7.74 -7.47 11.85
N VAL A 407 -8.14 -7.01 10.66
CA VAL A 407 -7.29 -6.17 9.80
C VAL A 407 -8.00 -4.84 9.59
N TRP A 408 -7.37 -3.73 9.96
CA TRP A 408 -7.92 -2.38 9.79
C TRP A 408 -7.07 -1.55 8.82
N ASN A 409 -7.71 -0.97 7.80
CA ASN A 409 -7.08 -0.10 6.79
C ASN A 409 -7.97 1.08 6.36
N GLY A 410 -7.70 2.26 6.91
CA GLY A 410 -8.35 3.54 6.61
C GLY A 410 -9.34 4.01 7.70
N PRO A 411 -9.36 5.31 8.06
CA PRO A 411 -10.20 5.85 9.12
C PRO A 411 -11.70 5.84 8.75
N MET A 412 -12.56 5.97 9.76
CA MET A 412 -14.02 5.99 9.60
C MET A 412 -14.58 7.37 9.25
N GLY A 413 -13.79 8.42 9.47
CA GLY A 413 -14.13 9.82 9.25
C GLY A 413 -12.89 10.70 9.12
N VAL A 414 -13.09 12.02 9.21
CA VAL A 414 -12.04 13.05 9.16
C VAL A 414 -11.35 13.16 10.53
N PHE A 415 -10.59 12.12 10.89
CA PHE A 415 -10.04 11.92 12.23
C PHE A 415 -9.08 13.03 12.69
N GLU A 416 -8.51 13.80 11.76
CA GLU A 416 -7.64 14.94 12.03
C GLU A 416 -8.42 16.19 12.51
N LYS A 417 -9.75 16.19 12.42
CA LYS A 417 -10.62 17.33 12.73
C LYS A 417 -11.72 16.95 13.75
N PRO A 418 -11.45 17.00 15.06
CA PRO A 418 -12.47 16.80 16.08
C PRO A 418 -13.65 17.79 15.93
N PRO A 419 -14.92 17.36 16.09
CA PRO A 419 -15.35 16.04 16.59
C PRO A 419 -15.65 14.99 15.49
N MET A 420 -15.16 15.15 14.25
CA MET A 420 -15.34 14.18 13.15
C MET A 420 -14.36 12.99 13.20
N ASP A 421 -13.87 12.74 14.41
CA ASP A 421 -12.95 11.69 14.80
C ASP A 421 -13.61 10.65 15.73
N ALA A 422 -14.86 10.87 16.15
CA ALA A 422 -15.56 10.07 17.14
C ALA A 422 -15.80 8.61 16.71
N GLY A 423 -16.19 8.38 15.47
CA GLY A 423 -16.37 7.05 14.88
C GLY A 423 -15.04 6.33 14.69
N THR A 424 -14.00 7.05 14.26
CA THR A 424 -12.63 6.50 14.18
C THR A 424 -12.10 6.12 15.56
N LYS A 425 -12.35 6.96 16.58
CA LYS A 425 -12.05 6.68 18.00
C LYS A 425 -12.79 5.45 18.53
N ALA A 426 -14.08 5.34 18.27
CA ALA A 426 -14.89 4.21 18.73
C ALA A 426 -14.42 2.88 18.14
N VAL A 427 -14.09 2.86 16.84
CA VAL A 427 -13.50 1.69 16.18
C VAL A 427 -12.09 1.39 16.73
N ALA A 428 -11.23 2.40 16.90
CA ALA A 428 -9.89 2.21 17.44
C ALA A 428 -9.91 1.64 18.87
N GLN A 429 -10.74 2.19 19.75
CA GLN A 429 -10.95 1.70 21.11
C GLN A 429 -11.47 0.25 21.10
N ALA A 430 -12.48 -0.06 20.28
CA ALA A 430 -13.01 -1.42 20.20
C ALA A 430 -11.95 -2.44 19.72
N VAL A 431 -11.04 -2.05 18.83
CA VAL A 431 -9.93 -2.90 18.38
C VAL A 431 -8.87 -3.07 19.48
N ALA A 432 -8.59 -2.02 20.27
CA ALA A 432 -7.66 -2.07 21.40
C ALA A 432 -8.20 -2.88 22.59
N ASP A 433 -9.51 -2.81 22.85
CA ASP A 433 -10.21 -3.55 23.92
C ASP A 433 -10.44 -5.05 23.57
N SER A 434 -10.03 -5.50 22.38
CA SER A 434 -10.32 -6.84 21.87
C SER A 434 -9.16 -7.81 22.04
N ASP A 435 -9.42 -9.01 22.57
CA ASP A 435 -8.46 -10.13 22.64
C ASP A 435 -8.05 -10.71 21.26
N SER A 436 -8.40 -10.04 20.16
CA SER A 436 -8.12 -10.47 18.79
C SER A 436 -6.67 -10.19 18.37
N ILE A 437 -6.14 -10.99 17.44
CA ILE A 437 -4.93 -10.60 16.70
C ILE A 437 -5.30 -9.41 15.80
N SER A 438 -4.78 -8.22 16.11
CA SER A 438 -5.13 -6.97 15.43
C SER A 438 -3.96 -6.43 14.59
N ILE A 439 -4.20 -6.27 13.29
CA ILE A 439 -3.23 -5.76 12.31
C ILE A 439 -3.73 -4.42 11.77
N ILE A 440 -3.02 -3.35 12.10
CA ILE A 440 -3.31 -2.00 11.64
C ILE A 440 -2.43 -1.70 10.42
N GLY A 441 -3.05 -1.41 9.28
CA GLY A 441 -2.37 -1.11 8.02
C GLY A 441 -2.78 0.23 7.42
N GLY A 442 -1.92 0.79 6.57
CA GLY A 442 -2.12 2.13 6.01
C GLY A 442 -1.67 3.23 6.97
N GLY A 443 -1.10 4.31 6.42
CA GLY A 443 -0.52 5.40 7.21
C GLY A 443 -1.55 6.07 8.12
N ASP A 444 -2.74 6.33 7.61
CA ASP A 444 -3.78 7.09 8.30
C ASP A 444 -4.34 6.32 9.52
N SER A 445 -4.61 5.01 9.38
CA SER A 445 -5.02 4.17 10.53
C SER A 445 -3.90 3.99 11.55
N ALA A 446 -2.64 3.83 11.09
CA ALA A 446 -1.50 3.77 12.00
C ALA A 446 -1.35 5.08 12.80
N ALA A 447 -1.48 6.24 12.14
CA ALA A 447 -1.44 7.55 12.79
C ALA A 447 -2.63 7.78 13.74
N ALA A 448 -3.84 7.37 13.37
CA ALA A 448 -5.02 7.45 14.24
C ALA A 448 -4.84 6.62 15.52
N VAL A 449 -4.38 5.37 15.40
CA VAL A 449 -4.10 4.48 16.55
C VAL A 449 -3.01 5.06 17.46
N ASP A 450 -1.98 5.68 16.89
CA ASP A 450 -0.86 6.31 17.60
C ASP A 450 -1.31 7.57 18.36
N GLN A 451 -2.02 8.49 17.70
CA GLN A 451 -2.56 9.72 18.29
C GLN A 451 -3.54 9.46 19.45
N LEU A 452 -4.19 8.29 19.45
CA LEU A 452 -5.13 7.88 20.49
C LEU A 452 -4.48 7.06 21.62
N GLY A 453 -3.19 6.75 21.53
CA GLY A 453 -2.47 5.98 22.56
C GLY A 453 -2.76 4.47 22.56
N PHE A 454 -3.26 3.94 21.44
CA PHE A 454 -3.60 2.51 21.29
C PHE A 454 -2.53 1.68 20.57
N ALA A 455 -1.41 2.29 20.14
CA ALA A 455 -0.36 1.61 19.38
C ALA A 455 0.26 0.40 20.10
N ASP A 456 0.43 0.48 21.42
CA ASP A 456 0.95 -0.62 22.26
C ASP A 456 -0.12 -1.64 22.68
N GLN A 457 -1.39 -1.39 22.34
CA GLN A 457 -2.54 -2.25 22.70
C GLN A 457 -3.01 -3.14 21.53
N VAL A 458 -2.44 -2.96 20.33
CA VAL A 458 -2.73 -3.77 19.14
C VAL A 458 -1.57 -4.69 18.79
N SER A 459 -1.84 -5.83 18.14
CA SER A 459 -0.82 -6.87 17.93
C SER A 459 0.29 -6.46 16.95
N HIS A 460 -0.06 -5.69 15.91
CA HIS A 460 0.89 -5.22 14.90
C HIS A 460 0.41 -3.94 14.22
N VAL A 461 1.22 -2.87 14.29
CA VAL A 461 1.02 -1.67 13.46
C VAL A 461 2.03 -1.68 12.31
N SER A 462 1.52 -1.96 11.11
CA SER A 462 2.33 -2.13 9.91
C SER A 462 2.91 -0.81 9.41
N THR A 463 4.21 -0.83 9.15
CA THR A 463 4.96 0.26 8.52
C THR A 463 4.85 0.24 6.99
N GLY A 464 4.30 -0.84 6.42
CA GLY A 464 4.28 -1.10 4.98
C GLY A 464 3.42 -0.14 4.15
N GLY A 465 2.40 0.48 4.74
CA GLY A 465 1.46 1.36 4.03
C GLY A 465 0.83 0.67 2.82
N GLY A 466 1.25 1.09 1.61
CA GLY A 466 0.81 0.48 0.35
C GLY A 466 1.31 -0.96 0.14
N ALA A 467 2.44 -1.37 0.76
CA ALA A 467 2.89 -2.76 0.71
C ALA A 467 1.93 -3.68 1.48
N SER A 468 1.51 -3.28 2.68
CA SER A 468 0.53 -4.03 3.48
C SER A 468 -0.78 -4.17 2.73
N LEU A 469 -1.23 -3.09 2.08
CA LEU A 469 -2.45 -3.09 1.25
C LEU A 469 -2.33 -4.06 0.06
N ALA A 470 -1.25 -3.97 -0.71
CA ALA A 470 -1.01 -4.84 -1.86
C ALA A 470 -0.91 -6.32 -1.46
N MET A 471 -0.36 -6.64 -0.28
CA MET A 471 -0.34 -8.01 0.24
C MET A 471 -1.75 -8.50 0.62
N LEU A 472 -2.60 -7.62 1.19
CA LEU A 472 -4.01 -7.90 1.45
C LEU A 472 -4.87 -8.01 0.16
N GLU A 473 -4.41 -7.48 -0.97
CA GLU A 473 -4.96 -7.77 -2.32
C GLU A 473 -4.52 -9.13 -2.87
N GLY A 474 -3.59 -9.82 -2.20
CA GLY A 474 -2.99 -11.07 -2.67
C GLY A 474 -1.87 -10.88 -3.70
N GLN A 475 -1.28 -9.69 -3.82
CA GLN A 475 -0.13 -9.46 -4.70
C GLN A 475 1.13 -10.14 -4.16
N ALA A 476 1.89 -10.79 -5.04
CA ALA A 476 3.23 -11.30 -4.74
C ALA A 476 4.29 -10.20 -4.99
N PHE A 477 5.32 -10.16 -4.15
CA PHE A 477 6.39 -9.16 -4.25
C PHE A 477 7.68 -9.78 -4.77
N ALA A 478 8.16 -9.32 -5.93
CA ALA A 478 9.46 -9.74 -6.47
C ALA A 478 10.61 -9.54 -5.46
N ALA A 479 10.58 -8.43 -4.73
CA ALA A 479 11.54 -8.09 -3.67
C ALA A 479 11.53 -9.01 -2.44
N VAL A 480 10.54 -9.92 -2.34
CA VAL A 480 10.45 -10.99 -1.32
C VAL A 480 10.68 -12.35 -1.97
N ASP A 481 10.10 -12.59 -3.15
CA ASP A 481 10.27 -13.83 -3.92
C ASP A 481 11.73 -14.15 -4.27
N LEU A 482 12.57 -13.12 -4.46
CA LEU A 482 14.01 -13.26 -4.73
C LEU A 482 14.84 -13.70 -3.51
N LEU A 483 14.28 -13.65 -2.30
CA LEU A 483 14.98 -13.94 -1.05
C LEU A 483 14.91 -15.44 -0.70
N ASP A 484 15.94 -15.91 -0.01
CA ASP A 484 16.16 -17.32 0.25
C ASP A 484 15.09 -17.90 1.20
N GLU A 485 14.58 -19.09 0.89
CA GLU A 485 13.59 -19.81 1.72
C GLU A 485 14.25 -20.41 2.97
N ALA A 486 13.52 -20.45 4.10
CA ALA A 486 13.96 -20.94 5.41
C ALA A 486 14.47 -22.40 5.39
#